data_AF-A0AAP6ZSU5-F1
#
_entry.id   AF-A0AAP6ZSU5-F1
#
_cell.length_a   1.000
_cell.length_b   1.000
_cell.length_c   1.000
_cell.angle_alpha   90.00
_cell.angle_beta   90.00
_cell.angle_gamma   90.00
#
_symmetry.space_group_name_H-M   'P 1'
#
loop_
_entity.id
_entity.type
_entity.pdbx_description
1 polymer ?
#
loop_
_entity_poly.entity_id
_entity_poly.type
_entity_poly.pdbx_seq_one_letter_code
_entity_poly.pdbx_strand_id
1 'polypeptide(L)'
;MKVQNIQVYTHDSIGLGEDGPTHQPVEQMASLRLTPNMSTWRPCDQVESAVAWKLAIERKDAPTSLIFSRQNLAQQERDAEQVANIAKGGYILKDCAGKPELILIATGSEVELAVNAAAELTAEGKQVRVVSMPSTDAFDKQDAAYREAVLMTTFGESAPAGELFKMFGFTTENVVNTAKELLA
;
A
#
# COMPACT_ATOMS: atom_id res chain seq x y z
N MET A 1 -3.16 -0.02 -28.56
CA MET A 1 -4.40 -0.67 -29.02
C MET A 1 -5.61 -0.54 -28.05
N LYS A 2 -5.54 0.07 -26.85
CA LYS A 2 -6.71 0.32 -25.95
C LYS A 2 -7.69 -0.86 -25.76
N VAL A 3 -7.21 -2.09 -25.89
CA VAL A 3 -8.04 -3.30 -25.80
C VAL A 3 -8.24 -3.66 -24.34
N GLN A 4 -9.47 -3.98 -23.95
CA GLN A 4 -9.76 -4.64 -22.69
C GLN A 4 -9.26 -6.09 -22.74
N ASN A 5 -8.05 -6.33 -22.23
CA ASN A 5 -7.52 -7.67 -22.02
C ASN A 5 -7.24 -7.88 -20.52
N ILE A 6 -7.78 -8.96 -19.95
CA ILE A 6 -7.56 -9.32 -18.55
C ILE A 6 -6.62 -10.53 -18.52
N GLN A 7 -5.40 -10.31 -18.04
CA GLN A 7 -4.37 -11.33 -17.91
C GLN A 7 -4.33 -11.83 -16.47
N VAL A 8 -4.58 -13.13 -16.29
CA VAL A 8 -4.58 -13.77 -14.97
C VAL A 8 -3.27 -14.52 -14.79
N TYR A 9 -2.41 -14.04 -13.89
CA TYR A 9 -1.15 -14.66 -13.54
C TYR A 9 -1.24 -15.23 -12.12
N THR A 10 -0.99 -16.52 -11.97
CA THR A 10 -0.87 -17.18 -10.66
C THR A 10 0.61 -17.46 -10.37
N HIS A 11 0.93 -17.93 -9.16
CA HIS A 11 2.31 -18.27 -8.76
C HIS A 11 3.25 -17.06 -8.87
N ASP A 12 2.85 -15.96 -8.23
CA ASP A 12 3.42 -14.63 -8.39
C ASP A 12 4.81 -14.39 -7.78
N SER A 13 5.39 -15.35 -7.08
CA SER A 13 6.56 -15.13 -6.23
C SER A 13 7.31 -16.43 -5.93
N ILE A 14 8.38 -16.31 -5.13
CA ILE A 14 9.07 -17.46 -4.51
C ILE A 14 8.14 -18.35 -3.68
N GLY A 15 6.95 -17.86 -3.27
CA GLY A 15 5.93 -18.64 -2.58
C GLY A 15 5.42 -19.84 -3.37
N LEU A 16 5.75 -19.95 -4.67
CA LEU A 16 5.49 -21.16 -5.43
C LEU A 16 6.34 -22.36 -4.97
N GLY A 17 7.50 -22.17 -4.35
CA GLY A 17 8.30 -23.27 -3.80
C GLY A 17 9.13 -24.05 -4.84
N GLU A 18 8.89 -25.35 -4.92
CA GLU A 18 9.84 -26.36 -5.41
C GLU A 18 10.18 -26.29 -6.90
N ASP A 19 9.35 -25.64 -7.73
CA ASP A 19 9.66 -25.50 -9.17
C ASP A 19 10.86 -24.57 -9.44
N GLY A 20 11.29 -23.83 -8.42
CA GLY A 20 12.58 -23.15 -8.39
C GLY A 20 12.68 -21.90 -9.29
N PRO A 21 13.90 -21.38 -9.49
CA PRO A 21 14.13 -20.04 -10.02
C PRO A 21 13.68 -19.82 -11.46
N THR A 22 13.48 -20.88 -12.24
CA THR A 22 12.95 -20.78 -13.62
C THR A 22 11.46 -20.45 -13.65
N HIS A 23 10.74 -20.67 -12.55
CA HIS A 23 9.31 -20.40 -12.42
C HIS A 23 9.01 -19.21 -11.50
N GLN A 24 9.96 -18.80 -10.66
CA GLN A 24 9.77 -17.79 -9.62
C GLN A 24 9.92 -16.38 -10.19
N PRO A 25 8.84 -15.58 -10.20
CA PRO A 25 8.93 -14.20 -10.64
C PRO A 25 9.77 -13.34 -9.68
N VAL A 26 10.60 -12.45 -10.24
CA VAL A 26 11.41 -11.45 -9.54
C VAL A 26 11.16 -10.06 -10.13
N GLU A 27 11.37 -9.88 -11.44
CA GLU A 27 11.30 -8.61 -12.17
C GLU A 27 9.98 -8.39 -12.94
N GLN A 28 9.14 -9.41 -13.03
CA GLN A 28 7.94 -9.43 -13.87
C GLN A 28 6.93 -8.37 -13.42
N MET A 29 6.72 -8.23 -12.11
CA MET A 29 5.84 -7.17 -11.57
C MET A 29 6.34 -5.77 -11.90
N ALA A 30 7.64 -5.51 -11.74
CA ALA A 30 8.22 -4.21 -12.08
C ALA A 30 8.03 -3.91 -13.57
N SER A 31 8.26 -4.92 -14.43
CA SER A 31 8.06 -4.81 -15.88
C SER A 31 6.61 -4.50 -16.25
N LEU A 32 5.64 -5.15 -15.61
CA LEU A 32 4.21 -4.89 -15.81
C LEU A 32 3.83 -3.47 -15.36
N ARG A 33 4.31 -3.01 -14.19
CA ARG A 33 4.06 -1.65 -13.69
C ARG A 33 4.66 -0.56 -14.57
N LEU A 34 5.82 -0.81 -15.17
CA LEU A 34 6.49 0.12 -16.07
C LEU A 34 5.88 0.14 -17.47
N THR A 35 5.03 -0.84 -17.81
CA THR A 35 4.36 -0.89 -19.11
C THR A 35 3.29 0.19 -19.18
N PRO A 36 3.39 1.17 -20.11
CA PRO A 36 2.43 2.26 -20.18
C PRO A 36 1.00 1.76 -20.38
N ASN A 37 0.06 2.34 -19.63
CA ASN A 37 -1.37 2.03 -19.69
C ASN A 37 -1.73 0.58 -19.30
N MET A 38 -0.83 -0.17 -18.64
CA MET A 38 -1.14 -1.45 -18.00
C MET A 38 -1.66 -1.20 -16.58
N SER A 39 -2.83 -1.74 -16.21
CA SER A 39 -3.16 -1.87 -14.77
C SER A 39 -2.50 -3.11 -14.22
N THR A 40 -1.87 -3.02 -13.05
CA THR A 40 -1.32 -4.19 -12.36
C THR A 40 -1.88 -4.28 -10.96
N TRP A 41 -2.63 -5.34 -10.68
CA TRP A 41 -3.25 -5.59 -9.39
C TRP A 41 -2.65 -6.85 -8.74
N ARG A 42 -2.09 -6.69 -7.55
CA ARG A 42 -1.59 -7.77 -6.69
C ARG A 42 -2.31 -7.74 -5.33
N PRO A 43 -3.51 -8.33 -5.26
CA PRO A 43 -4.33 -8.35 -4.06
C PRO A 43 -3.75 -9.24 -2.95
N CYS A 44 -3.94 -8.85 -1.69
CA CYS A 44 -3.45 -9.60 -0.54
C CYS A 44 -4.41 -10.67 0.01
N ASP A 45 -5.69 -10.63 -0.38
CA ASP A 45 -6.69 -11.60 0.03
C ASP A 45 -7.90 -11.63 -0.93
N GLN A 46 -8.96 -12.35 -0.54
CA GLN A 46 -10.16 -12.55 -1.36
C GLN A 46 -10.95 -11.26 -1.61
N VAL A 47 -10.92 -10.29 -0.68
CA VAL A 47 -11.69 -9.05 -0.79
C VAL A 47 -11.01 -8.11 -1.78
N GLU A 48 -9.69 -7.95 -1.67
CA GLU A 48 -8.94 -7.21 -2.68
C GLU A 48 -9.01 -7.89 -4.05
N SER A 49 -9.01 -9.22 -4.09
CA SER A 49 -9.16 -9.97 -5.34
C SER A 49 -10.50 -9.68 -6.01
N ALA A 50 -11.59 -9.64 -5.24
CA ALA A 50 -12.92 -9.32 -5.78
C ALA A 50 -12.98 -7.89 -6.34
N VAL A 51 -12.37 -6.91 -5.65
CA VAL A 51 -12.32 -5.53 -6.12
C VAL A 51 -11.45 -5.41 -7.38
N ALA A 52 -10.29 -6.06 -7.41
CA ALA A 52 -9.40 -6.07 -8.57
C ALA A 52 -10.11 -6.65 -9.82
N TRP A 53 -10.84 -7.76 -9.65
CA TRP A 53 -11.68 -8.33 -10.71
C TRP A 53 -12.76 -7.37 -11.20
N LYS A 54 -13.50 -6.75 -10.28
CA LYS A 54 -14.51 -5.75 -10.62
C LYS A 54 -13.91 -4.65 -11.50
N LEU A 55 -12.81 -4.06 -11.07
CA LEU A 55 -12.16 -2.95 -11.79
C LEU A 55 -11.56 -3.38 -13.12
N ALA A 56 -11.03 -4.61 -13.22
CA ALA A 56 -10.57 -5.17 -14.48
C ALA A 56 -11.71 -5.33 -15.51
N ILE A 57 -12.90 -5.75 -15.05
CA ILE A 57 -14.09 -5.91 -15.88
C ILE A 57 -14.68 -4.55 -16.29
N GLU A 58 -14.63 -3.56 -15.40
CA GLU A 58 -15.13 -2.19 -15.67
C GLU A 58 -14.20 -1.40 -16.60
N ARG A 59 -12.88 -1.66 -16.58
CA ARG A 59 -11.90 -0.99 -17.44
C ARG A 59 -12.02 -1.44 -18.91
N LYS A 60 -12.65 -0.63 -19.76
CA LYS A 60 -12.95 -0.96 -21.17
C LYS A 60 -11.89 -0.53 -22.19
N ASP A 61 -10.89 0.23 -21.78
CA ASP A 61 -9.99 0.97 -22.68
C ASP A 61 -8.50 0.66 -22.50
N ALA A 62 -8.15 -0.35 -21.69
CA ALA A 62 -6.78 -0.80 -21.51
C ALA A 62 -6.69 -2.22 -20.91
N PRO A 63 -5.50 -2.85 -20.97
CA PRO A 63 -5.27 -4.14 -20.34
C PRO A 63 -5.09 -4.03 -18.82
N THR A 64 -5.41 -5.13 -18.14
CA THR A 64 -5.21 -5.35 -16.72
C THR A 64 -4.51 -6.68 -16.48
N SER A 65 -3.50 -6.69 -15.63
CA SER A 65 -2.84 -7.88 -15.10
C SER A 65 -3.27 -8.10 -13.65
N LEU A 66 -3.86 -9.26 -13.38
CA LEU A 66 -4.23 -9.73 -12.05
C LEU A 66 -3.20 -10.76 -11.59
N ILE A 67 -2.57 -10.51 -10.45
CA ILE A 67 -1.41 -11.23 -9.92
C ILE A 67 -1.81 -11.97 -8.65
N PHE A 68 -1.76 -13.30 -8.65
CA PHE A 68 -2.24 -14.15 -7.56
C PHE A 68 -1.17 -15.09 -7.01
N SER A 69 -1.20 -15.31 -5.69
CA SER A 69 -0.34 -16.26 -5.01
C SER A 69 -0.68 -17.72 -5.35
N ARG A 70 0.26 -18.64 -5.12
CA ARG A 70 0.00 -20.08 -5.07
C ARG A 70 -0.55 -20.48 -3.70
N GLN A 71 0.08 -19.94 -2.67
CA GLN A 71 -0.14 -20.23 -1.26
C GLN A 71 -1.37 -19.49 -0.70
N ASN A 72 -1.91 -20.04 0.39
CA ASN A 72 -2.96 -19.41 1.18
C ASN A 72 -2.43 -18.14 1.84
N LEU A 73 -3.28 -17.11 1.92
CA LEU A 73 -2.97 -15.83 2.57
C LEU A 73 -3.99 -15.54 3.67
N ALA A 74 -3.56 -14.86 4.74
CA ALA A 74 -4.47 -14.43 5.78
C ALA A 74 -5.47 -13.37 5.29
N GLN A 75 -6.74 -13.59 5.62
CA GLN A 75 -7.80 -12.60 5.40
C GLN A 75 -7.55 -11.37 6.29
N GLN A 76 -7.52 -10.18 5.70
CA GLN A 76 -7.35 -8.95 6.46
C GLN A 76 -8.71 -8.37 6.88
N GLU A 77 -8.82 -8.03 8.15
CA GLU A 77 -9.99 -7.32 8.68
C GLU A 77 -10.07 -5.91 8.11
N ARG A 78 -11.26 -5.50 7.69
CA ARG A 78 -11.54 -4.18 7.12
C ARG A 78 -12.92 -3.69 7.51
N ASP A 79 -13.05 -2.39 7.70
CA ASP A 79 -14.35 -1.73 7.71
C ASP A 79 -14.85 -1.42 6.28
N ALA A 80 -16.07 -0.87 6.19
CA ALA A 80 -16.70 -0.55 4.92
C ALA A 80 -15.97 0.54 4.12
N GLU A 81 -15.35 1.51 4.80
CA GLU A 81 -14.58 2.58 4.15
C GLU A 81 -13.29 2.01 3.55
N GLN A 82 -12.59 1.17 4.30
CA GLN A 82 -11.39 0.47 3.84
C GLN A 82 -11.69 -0.41 2.63
N VAL A 83 -12.81 -1.15 2.63
CA VAL A 83 -13.25 -1.93 1.46
C VAL A 83 -13.49 -1.03 0.25
N ALA A 84 -14.13 0.13 0.42
CA ALA A 84 -14.32 1.09 -0.66
C ALA A 84 -12.99 1.66 -1.17
N ASN A 85 -12.04 1.92 -0.27
CA ASN A 85 -10.74 2.48 -0.58
C ASN A 85 -9.80 1.51 -1.32
N ILE A 86 -10.05 0.20 -1.35
CA ILE A 86 -9.29 -0.76 -2.18
C ILE A 86 -9.28 -0.29 -3.65
N ALA A 87 -10.40 0.25 -4.14
CA ALA A 87 -10.50 0.70 -5.52
C ALA A 87 -9.60 1.90 -5.86
N LYS A 88 -9.08 2.58 -4.85
CA LYS A 88 -8.11 3.65 -4.98
C LYS A 88 -6.67 3.14 -5.16
N GLY A 89 -6.46 1.82 -5.20
CA GLY A 89 -5.16 1.20 -5.49
C GLY A 89 -4.19 1.11 -4.31
N GLY A 90 -4.35 1.98 -3.31
CA GLY A 90 -3.62 1.95 -2.06
C GLY A 90 -4.38 2.66 -0.96
N TYR A 91 -4.39 2.09 0.25
CA TYR A 91 -5.19 2.59 1.37
C TYR A 91 -4.62 2.14 2.71
N ILE A 92 -5.01 2.84 3.78
CA ILE A 92 -4.62 2.52 5.15
C ILE A 92 -5.39 1.27 5.60
N LEU A 93 -4.66 0.17 5.83
CA LEU A 93 -5.22 -1.09 6.30
C LEU A 93 -5.23 -1.18 7.83
N LYS A 94 -4.15 -0.72 8.47
CA LYS A 94 -4.08 -0.54 9.93
C LYS A 94 -3.48 0.83 10.19
N ASP A 95 -4.07 1.56 11.12
CA ASP A 95 -3.58 2.87 11.51
C ASP A 95 -3.17 2.90 12.98
N CYS A 96 -2.50 3.99 13.35
CA CYS A 96 -2.03 4.28 14.69
C CYS A 96 -2.67 5.57 15.22
N ALA A 97 -2.52 5.84 16.51
CA ALA A 97 -3.06 7.04 17.10
C ALA A 97 -2.15 8.24 16.77
N GLY A 98 -2.71 9.26 16.10
CA GLY A 98 -1.96 10.46 15.73
C GLY A 98 -1.08 10.25 14.50
N LYS A 99 0.10 10.88 14.48
CA LYS A 99 1.02 10.84 13.33
C LYS A 99 1.88 9.58 13.37
N PRO A 100 1.95 8.77 12.30
CA PRO A 100 2.81 7.60 12.25
C PRO A 100 4.29 7.98 12.28
N GLU A 101 5.08 7.24 13.08
CA GLU A 101 6.55 7.24 13.05
C GLU A 101 7.07 6.39 11.88
N LEU A 102 6.31 5.36 11.48
CA LEU A 102 6.66 4.42 10.42
C LEU A 102 5.42 4.06 9.59
N ILE A 103 5.61 4.00 8.27
CA ILE A 103 4.61 3.47 7.35
C ILE A 103 5.19 2.22 6.69
N LEU A 104 4.53 1.08 6.88
CA LEU A 104 4.82 -0.17 6.18
C LEU A 104 3.90 -0.27 4.97
N ILE A 105 4.48 -0.26 3.77
CA ILE A 105 3.73 -0.41 2.52
C ILE A 105 3.99 -1.79 1.97
N ALA A 106 2.94 -2.56 1.74
CA ALA A 106 3.03 -3.91 1.22
C ALA A 106 1.93 -4.21 0.19
N THR A 107 2.06 -5.34 -0.49
CA THR A 107 1.15 -5.82 -1.53
C THR A 107 1.16 -7.34 -1.53
N GLY A 108 0.07 -7.97 -1.98
CA GLY A 108 0.00 -9.43 -2.10
C GLY A 108 0.28 -10.17 -0.79
N SER A 109 1.02 -11.26 -0.90
CA SER A 109 1.38 -12.12 0.22
C SER A 109 2.16 -11.44 1.34
N GLU A 110 2.84 -10.33 1.05
CA GLU A 110 3.69 -9.65 2.03
C GLU A 110 2.89 -8.69 2.94
N VAL A 111 1.60 -8.46 2.68
CA VAL A 111 0.75 -7.62 3.55
C VAL A 111 0.60 -8.23 4.95
N GLU A 112 0.46 -9.56 5.05
CA GLU A 112 0.39 -10.25 6.34
C GLU A 112 1.66 -10.00 7.18
N LEU A 113 2.83 -10.04 6.54
CA LEU A 113 4.11 -9.75 7.20
C LEU A 113 4.16 -8.30 7.70
N ALA A 114 3.67 -7.34 6.91
CA ALA A 114 3.62 -5.94 7.31
C ALA A 114 2.67 -5.72 8.50
N VAL A 115 1.52 -6.41 8.54
CA VAL A 115 0.58 -6.35 9.66
C VAL A 115 1.18 -6.97 10.93
N ASN A 116 1.84 -8.12 10.82
CA ASN A 116 2.49 -8.77 11.94
C ASN A 116 3.64 -7.90 12.51
N ALA A 117 4.47 -7.33 11.64
CA ALA A 117 5.54 -6.42 12.04
C ALA A 117 4.99 -5.15 12.71
N ALA A 118 3.89 -4.58 12.19
CA ALA A 118 3.25 -3.43 12.82
C ALA A 118 2.72 -3.77 14.22
N ALA A 119 2.16 -4.97 14.43
CA ALA A 119 1.69 -5.42 15.74
C ALA A 119 2.82 -5.51 16.75
N GLU A 120 3.96 -6.11 16.38
CA GLU A 120 5.16 -6.18 17.24
C GLU A 120 5.69 -4.78 17.60
N LEU A 121 5.88 -3.91 16.60
CA LEU A 121 6.37 -2.54 16.83
C LEU A 121 5.39 -1.68 17.66
N THR A 122 4.08 -1.88 17.47
CA THR A 122 3.06 -1.19 18.26
C THR A 122 3.10 -1.65 19.72
N ALA A 123 3.36 -2.94 19.99
CA ALA A 123 3.55 -3.45 21.34
C ALA A 123 4.78 -2.85 22.04
N GLU A 124 5.79 -2.43 21.27
CA GLU A 124 6.94 -1.66 21.75
C GLU A 124 6.67 -0.14 21.90
N GLY A 125 5.44 0.30 21.63
CA GLY A 125 5.01 1.70 21.77
C GLY A 125 5.30 2.58 20.54
N LYS A 126 5.56 1.99 19.36
CA LYS A 126 5.76 2.74 18.12
C LYS A 126 4.44 3.03 17.41
N GLN A 127 4.31 4.23 16.83
CA GLN A 127 3.18 4.61 15.98
C GLN A 127 3.41 4.09 14.56
N VAL A 128 2.84 2.93 14.23
CA VAL A 128 3.04 2.28 12.93
C VAL A 128 1.74 2.22 12.15
N ARG A 129 1.79 2.69 10.90
CA ARG A 129 0.71 2.57 9.92
C ARG A 129 1.05 1.49 8.90
N VAL A 130 0.06 0.70 8.51
CA VAL A 130 0.16 -0.29 7.41
C VAL A 130 -0.70 0.17 6.25
N VAL A 131 -0.07 0.27 5.08
CA VAL A 131 -0.73 0.57 3.81
C VAL A 131 -0.72 -0.68 2.94
N SER A 132 -1.90 -1.15 2.56
CA SER A 132 -2.02 -2.13 1.46
C SER A 132 -2.05 -1.36 0.14
N MET A 133 -1.19 -1.77 -0.79
CA MET A 133 -1.01 -1.13 -2.10
C MET A 133 -1.21 -2.16 -3.24
N PRO A 134 -2.44 -2.67 -3.45
CA PRO A 134 -2.69 -3.68 -4.48
C PRO A 134 -2.44 -3.18 -5.91
N SER A 135 -2.56 -1.88 -6.20
CA SER A 135 -2.29 -1.30 -7.52
C SER A 135 -1.71 0.11 -7.42
N THR A 136 -0.42 0.23 -7.74
CA THR A 136 0.27 1.52 -7.78
C THR A 136 -0.29 2.43 -8.88
N ASP A 137 -0.67 1.88 -10.03
CA ASP A 137 -1.22 2.70 -11.13
C ASP A 137 -2.59 3.30 -10.81
N ALA A 138 -3.42 2.60 -10.03
CA ALA A 138 -4.67 3.15 -9.53
C ALA A 138 -4.43 4.18 -8.42
N PHE A 139 -3.45 3.94 -7.54
CA PHE A 139 -3.07 4.88 -6.48
C PHE A 139 -2.46 6.18 -7.03
N ASP A 140 -1.59 6.10 -8.02
CA ASP A 140 -0.93 7.26 -8.63
C ASP A 140 -1.91 8.19 -9.36
N LYS A 141 -3.09 7.67 -9.75
CA LYS A 141 -4.17 8.45 -10.37
C LYS A 141 -5.05 9.19 -9.37
N GLN A 142 -4.92 8.90 -8.07
CA GLN A 142 -5.67 9.61 -7.05
C GLN A 142 -5.14 11.04 -6.91
N ASP A 143 -5.98 11.94 -6.42
CA ASP A 143 -5.56 13.31 -6.15
C ASP A 143 -4.43 13.37 -5.09
N ALA A 144 -3.71 14.49 -5.08
CA ALA A 144 -2.58 14.68 -4.17
C ALA A 144 -3.02 14.56 -2.70
N ALA A 145 -4.18 15.13 -2.34
CA ALA A 145 -4.69 15.10 -0.97
C ALA A 145 -4.94 13.67 -0.47
N TYR A 146 -5.49 12.79 -1.31
CA TYR A 146 -5.67 11.39 -0.95
C TYR A 146 -4.34 10.65 -0.80
N ARG A 147 -3.41 10.85 -1.74
CA ARG A 147 -2.09 10.21 -1.66
C ARG A 147 -1.32 10.66 -0.42
N GLU A 148 -1.42 11.94 -0.07
CA GLU A 148 -0.86 12.56 1.14
C GLU A 148 -1.59 12.17 2.43
N ALA A 149 -2.85 11.75 2.37
CA ALA A 149 -3.56 11.22 3.52
C ALA A 149 -3.15 9.78 3.83
N VAL A 150 -2.91 8.98 2.78
CA VAL A 150 -2.49 7.56 2.91
C VAL A 150 -1.01 7.46 3.25
N LEU A 151 -0.17 8.22 2.55
CA LEU A 151 1.29 8.27 2.74
C LEU A 151 1.70 9.53 3.52
N MET A 152 2.97 9.65 3.91
CA MET A 152 3.49 10.92 4.46
C MET A 152 3.86 11.92 3.34
N THR A 153 3.73 13.20 3.65
CA THR A 153 3.93 14.34 2.73
C THR A 153 5.37 14.51 2.22
N THR A 154 6.38 13.92 2.87
CA THR A 154 7.79 14.13 2.51
C THR A 154 8.68 12.97 2.97
N PHE A 155 9.80 12.76 2.30
CA PHE A 155 10.98 12.14 2.92
C PHE A 155 11.59 13.12 3.95
N GLY A 156 12.76 12.77 4.53
CA GLY A 156 13.64 13.79 5.11
C GLY A 156 14.11 14.79 4.05
N GLU A 157 14.65 15.93 4.46
CA GLU A 157 15.29 16.90 3.57
C GLU A 157 16.81 16.96 3.84
N SER A 158 17.60 17.33 2.83
CA SER A 158 19.03 17.57 3.00
C SER A 158 19.25 19.01 3.47
N ALA A 159 19.23 19.22 4.78
CA ALA A 159 19.47 20.51 5.41
C ALA A 159 20.11 20.34 6.81
N PRO A 160 20.65 21.41 7.40
CA PRO A 160 21.15 21.38 8.77
C PRO A 160 20.06 20.91 9.75
N ALA A 161 20.43 20.05 10.70
CA ALA A 161 19.47 19.43 11.62
C ALA A 161 18.54 20.45 12.29
N GLY A 162 19.05 21.60 12.75
CA GLY A 162 18.23 22.64 13.39
C GLY A 162 17.08 23.19 12.53
N GLU A 163 17.21 23.12 11.19
CA GLU A 163 16.17 23.53 10.25
C GLU A 163 15.18 22.40 9.97
N LEU A 164 15.67 21.16 9.86
CA LEU A 164 14.82 19.97 9.71
C LEU A 164 13.90 19.78 10.92
N PHE A 165 14.41 20.01 12.14
CA PHE A 165 13.59 19.95 13.35
C PHE A 165 12.45 20.99 13.32
N LYS A 166 12.68 22.19 12.78
CA LYS A 166 11.61 23.19 12.59
C LYS A 166 10.64 22.78 11.49
N MET A 167 11.15 22.36 10.34
CA MET A 167 10.38 21.96 9.16
C MET A 167 9.43 20.80 9.46
N PHE A 168 9.90 19.80 10.21
CA PHE A 168 9.10 18.64 10.58
C PHE A 168 8.29 18.82 11.88
N GLY A 169 8.29 20.03 12.46
CA GLY A 169 7.47 20.37 13.61
C GLY A 169 8.00 19.85 14.95
N PHE A 170 9.26 19.43 15.03
CA PHE A 170 9.95 19.09 16.28
C PHE A 170 10.46 20.34 17.00
N THR A 171 9.53 21.22 17.39
CA THR A 171 9.83 22.45 18.14
C THR A 171 9.06 22.49 19.45
N THR A 172 9.64 23.12 20.47
CA THR A 172 8.96 23.37 21.75
C THR A 172 7.64 24.10 21.55
N GLU A 173 7.59 25.02 20.59
CA GLU A 173 6.40 25.82 20.26
C GLU A 173 5.27 24.95 19.71
N ASN A 174 5.58 24.02 18.81
CA ASN A 174 4.59 23.08 18.27
C ASN A 174 4.07 22.15 19.38
N VAL A 175 4.95 21.63 20.24
CA VAL A 175 4.57 20.79 21.39
C VAL A 175 3.65 21.55 22.36
N VAL A 176 3.96 22.81 22.68
CA VAL A 176 3.13 23.66 23.55
C VAL A 176 1.77 23.94 22.92
N ASN A 177 1.70 24.17 21.61
CA ASN A 177 0.44 24.45 20.92
C ASN A 177 -0.45 23.20 20.86
N THR A 178 0.09 22.04 20.50
CA THR A 178 -0.64 20.77 20.53
C THR A 178 -1.11 20.43 21.95
N ALA A 179 -0.28 20.65 22.97
CA ALA A 179 -0.66 20.44 24.37
C ALA A 179 -1.81 21.37 24.81
N LYS A 180 -1.82 22.63 24.35
CA LYS A 180 -2.92 23.57 24.62
C LYS A 180 -4.21 23.17 23.91
N GLU A 181 -4.14 22.65 22.69
CA GLU A 181 -5.31 22.15 21.96
C GLU A 181 -5.93 20.91 22.63
N LEU A 182 -5.12 20.04 23.22
CA LEU A 182 -5.59 18.85 23.94
C LEU A 182 -6.12 19.13 25.36
N LEU A 183 -5.76 20.28 25.93
CA LEU A 183 -6.17 20.71 27.27
C LEU A 183 -7.32 21.74 27.25
N ALA A 184 -7.82 22.09 26.07
CA ALA A 184 -9.00 22.93 25.84
C ALA A 184 -10.26 22.07 25.62
#